data_AF-A0AA42DR63-F1
#
_entry.id   AF-A0AA42DR63-F1
#
_cell.length_a   1.000
_cell.length_b   1.000
_cell.length_c   1.000
_cell.angle_alpha   90.00
_cell.angle_beta   90.00
_cell.angle_gamma   90.00
#
_symmetry.space_group_name_H-M   'P 1'
#
loop_
_entity.id
_entity.type
_entity.pdbx_description
1 polymer ?
#
loop_
_entity_poly.entity_id
_entity_poly.type
_entity_poly.pdbx_seq_one_letter_code
_entity_poly.pdbx_strand_id
1 'polypeptide(L)'
;MKYIVISPKNKCMCYEYAEQVAEYCMEKDNDYLDRYCKDQQLEYQNMTPVEIGYAYTTIGAEHAGCRVYETKEVIKAMAEEAVETELILEAKTFFDDHRRMHEVDCPGYLEDILVAVTPIPLSSLSGNVYSCENIDGASKERTNPGV
;
A
#
# COMPACT_ATOMS: atom_id res chain seq x y z
N MET A 1 -10.53 13.97 5.82
CA MET A 1 -9.27 13.24 5.49
C MET A 1 -9.01 13.28 3.99
N LYS A 2 -7.73 13.29 3.58
CA LYS A 2 -7.34 13.35 2.15
C LYS A 2 -7.37 12.00 1.42
N TYR A 3 -6.99 10.93 2.10
CA TYR A 3 -6.84 9.60 1.51
C TYR A 3 -7.76 8.59 2.18
N ILE A 4 -8.25 7.64 1.37
CA ILE A 4 -8.88 6.40 1.83
C ILE A 4 -8.00 5.24 1.38
N VAL A 5 -7.72 4.32 2.30
CA VAL A 5 -6.88 3.13 2.09
C VAL A 5 -7.74 1.90 2.32
N ILE A 6 -7.76 1.00 1.34
CA ILE A 6 -8.37 -0.32 1.45
C ILE A 6 -7.25 -1.34 1.63
N SER A 7 -7.24 -1.99 2.78
CA SER A 7 -6.29 -3.06 3.06
C SER A 7 -6.61 -4.32 2.25
N PRO A 8 -5.65 -5.26 2.13
CA PRO A 8 -5.88 -6.57 1.52
C PRO A 8 -7.02 -7.39 2.15
N LYS A 9 -7.40 -7.09 3.40
CA LYS A 9 -8.54 -7.71 4.11
C LYS A 9 -9.85 -6.94 3.90
N ASN A 10 -9.89 -6.06 2.91
CA ASN A 10 -11.01 -5.20 2.59
C ASN A 10 -11.45 -4.29 3.75
N LYS A 11 -10.48 -3.90 4.60
CA LYS A 11 -10.71 -2.91 5.66
C LYS A 11 -10.39 -1.52 5.14
N CYS A 12 -11.20 -0.56 5.53
CA CYS A 12 -11.09 0.82 5.13
C CYS A 12 -10.48 1.66 6.26
N MET A 13 -9.57 2.56 5.92
CA MET A 13 -9.06 3.63 6.79
C MET A 13 -8.96 4.95 6.03
N CYS A 14 -8.98 6.06 6.76
CA CYS A 14 -8.86 7.40 6.24
C CYS A 14 -7.66 8.11 6.87
N TYR A 15 -6.81 8.70 6.04
CA TYR A 15 -5.60 9.42 6.46
C TYR A 15 -5.54 10.82 5.87
N GLU A 16 -4.94 11.75 6.60
CA GLU A 16 -4.72 13.11 6.11
C GLU A 16 -3.43 13.21 5.30
N TYR A 17 -2.39 12.48 5.73
CA TYR A 17 -1.03 12.61 5.21
C TYR A 17 -0.57 11.38 4.44
N ALA A 18 0.25 11.59 3.41
CA ALA A 18 0.76 10.51 2.55
C ALA A 18 1.72 9.58 3.31
N GLU A 19 2.46 10.14 4.27
CA GLU A 19 3.40 9.42 5.13
C GLU A 19 2.69 8.36 5.97
N GLN A 20 1.50 8.69 6.50
CA GLN A 20 0.68 7.74 7.28
C GLN A 20 0.17 6.59 6.40
N VAL A 21 -0.20 6.90 5.15
CA VAL A 21 -0.58 5.88 4.18
C VAL A 21 0.59 4.97 3.87
N ALA A 22 1.77 5.53 3.58
CA ALA A 22 2.97 4.75 3.27
C ALA A 22 3.36 3.83 4.42
N GLU A 23 3.41 4.35 5.65
CA GLU A 23 3.73 3.58 6.85
C GLU A 23 2.78 2.40 7.03
N TYR A 24 1.46 2.63 6.95
CA TYR A 24 0.47 1.57 7.08
C TYR A 24 0.59 0.51 5.98
N CYS A 25 0.69 0.92 4.72
CA CYS A 25 0.75 -0.01 3.60
C CYS A 25 2.01 -0.88 3.67
N MET A 26 3.16 -0.29 3.99
CA MET A 26 4.42 -1.01 4.14
C MET A 26 4.39 -1.98 5.32
N GLU A 27 3.79 -1.60 6.45
CA GLU A 27 3.59 -2.51 7.58
C GLU A 27 2.77 -3.73 7.18
N LYS A 28 1.68 -3.54 6.41
CA LYS A 28 0.87 -4.66 5.92
C LYS A 28 1.63 -5.55 4.94
N ASP A 29 2.37 -4.98 4.00
CA ASP A 29 3.15 -5.76 3.05
C ASP A 29 4.24 -6.58 3.77
N ASN A 30 4.88 -6.02 4.80
CA ASN A 30 5.84 -6.74 5.65
C ASN A 30 5.19 -7.84 6.50
N ASP A 31 3.96 -7.64 6.98
CA ASP A 31 3.21 -8.68 7.70
C ASP A 31 2.93 -9.90 6.80
N TYR A 32 2.60 -9.68 5.53
CA TYR A 32 2.41 -10.77 4.55
C TYR A 32 3.76 -11.39 4.16
N LEU A 33 4.75 -10.52 3.95
CA LEU A 33 6.19 -10.72 4.12
C LEU A 33 6.57 -11.96 4.94
N ASP A 34 6.50 -11.70 6.24
CA ASP A 34 6.92 -12.57 7.32
C ASP A 34 6.09 -13.85 7.39
N ARG A 35 4.79 -13.79 7.08
CA ARG A 35 3.92 -14.98 7.05
C ARG A 35 4.33 -15.92 5.92
N TYR A 36 4.53 -15.41 4.72
CA TYR A 36 4.97 -16.22 3.58
C TYR A 36 6.33 -16.87 3.87
N CYS A 37 7.30 -16.10 4.36
CA CYS A 37 8.61 -16.61 4.74
C CYS A 37 8.50 -17.74 5.77
N LYS A 38 7.66 -17.55 6.81
CA LYS A 38 7.42 -18.57 7.83
C LYS A 38 6.80 -19.85 7.25
N ASP A 39 5.81 -19.71 6.38
CA ASP A 39 5.12 -20.85 5.76
C ASP A 39 6.04 -21.65 4.84
N GLN A 40 6.96 -20.97 4.14
CA GLN A 40 7.98 -21.57 3.29
C GLN A 40 9.24 -22.01 4.05
N GLN A 41 9.28 -21.86 5.39
CA GLN A 41 10.46 -22.12 6.23
C GLN A 41 11.71 -21.34 5.79
N LEU A 42 11.51 -20.15 5.23
CA LEU A 42 12.55 -19.23 4.82
C LEU A 42 12.87 -18.29 5.97
N GLU A 43 14.15 -18.18 6.31
CA GLU A 43 14.64 -17.12 7.18
C GLU A 43 15.21 -16.01 6.30
N TYR A 44 14.76 -14.77 6.50
CA TYR A 44 15.16 -13.63 5.67
C TYR A 44 16.69 -13.47 5.54
N GLN A 45 17.43 -13.84 6.59
CA GLN A 45 18.90 -13.80 6.63
C GLN A 45 19.58 -14.81 5.70
N ASN A 46 18.86 -15.87 5.31
CA ASN A 46 19.36 -16.96 4.49
C ASN A 46 18.80 -16.92 3.06
N MET A 47 17.92 -15.95 2.75
CA MET A 47 17.35 -15.76 1.42
C MET A 47 18.32 -15.00 0.52
N THR A 48 18.48 -15.50 -0.71
CA THR A 48 19.15 -14.76 -1.78
C THR A 48 18.30 -13.57 -2.23
N PRO A 49 18.90 -12.52 -2.83
CA PRO A 49 18.15 -11.39 -3.39
C PRO A 49 17.07 -11.81 -4.40
N VAL A 50 17.28 -12.91 -5.13
CA VAL A 50 16.30 -13.46 -6.08
C VAL A 50 15.10 -14.05 -5.36
N GLU A 51 15.31 -14.79 -4.26
CA GLU A 51 14.23 -15.36 -3.44
C GLU A 51 13.44 -14.26 -2.74
N ILE A 52 14.11 -13.20 -2.29
CA ILE A 52 13.46 -12.01 -1.74
C ILE A 52 12.57 -11.36 -2.81
N GLY A 53 13.11 -11.10 -4.00
CA GLY A 53 12.34 -10.52 -5.11
C GLY A 53 11.15 -11.39 -5.53
N TYR A 54 11.31 -12.71 -5.56
CA TYR A 54 10.25 -13.66 -5.87
C TYR A 54 9.15 -13.67 -4.79
N ALA A 55 9.52 -13.62 -3.50
CA ALA A 55 8.55 -13.55 -2.40
C ALA A 55 7.71 -12.28 -2.48
N TYR A 56 8.33 -11.11 -2.68
CA TYR A 56 7.59 -9.85 -2.87
C TYR A 56 6.67 -9.89 -4.09
N THR A 57 7.12 -10.49 -5.20
CA THR A 57 6.29 -10.62 -6.42
C THR A 57 5.09 -11.53 -6.16
N THR A 58 5.30 -12.65 -5.47
CA THR A 58 4.27 -13.64 -5.15
C THR A 58 3.24 -13.04 -4.20
N ILE A 59 3.69 -12.37 -3.14
CA ILE A 59 2.82 -11.70 -2.16
C ILE A 59 2.03 -10.56 -2.79
N GLY A 60 2.68 -9.76 -3.64
CA GLY A 60 2.01 -8.71 -4.40
C GLY A 60 0.91 -9.26 -5.32
N ALA A 61 1.14 -10.43 -5.92
CA ALA A 61 0.17 -11.12 -6.78
C ALA A 61 -0.97 -11.79 -5.98
N GLU A 62 -0.67 -12.39 -4.82
CA GLU A 62 -1.63 -13.16 -4.01
C GLU A 62 -2.54 -12.28 -3.15
N HIS A 63 -1.99 -11.20 -2.59
CA HIS A 63 -2.69 -10.42 -1.58
C HIS A 63 -3.32 -9.14 -2.08
N ALA A 64 -3.02 -8.70 -3.31
CA ALA A 64 -3.44 -7.39 -3.84
C ALA A 64 -3.24 -6.32 -2.76
N GLY A 65 -2.00 -5.83 -2.63
CA GLY A 65 -1.57 -4.87 -1.60
C GLY A 65 -2.50 -3.67 -1.43
N CYS A 66 -2.22 -2.83 -0.45
CA CYS A 66 -3.10 -1.71 -0.12
C CYS A 66 -3.50 -0.87 -1.35
N ARG A 67 -4.81 -0.67 -1.53
CA ARG A 67 -5.38 0.20 -2.57
C ARG A 67 -5.64 1.58 -1.98
N VAL A 68 -5.03 2.61 -2.56
CA VAL A 68 -5.13 3.98 -2.05
C VAL A 68 -5.92 4.84 -3.01
N TYR A 69 -6.78 5.71 -2.48
CA TYR A 69 -7.56 6.66 -3.28
C TYR A 69 -7.57 8.03 -2.62
N GLU A 70 -7.64 9.09 -3.42
CA GLU A 70 -7.94 10.44 -2.92
C GLU A 70 -9.45 10.59 -2.69
N THR A 71 -9.85 11.05 -1.51
CA THR A 71 -11.27 11.16 -1.13
C THR A 71 -12.05 12.06 -2.07
N LYS A 72 -11.43 13.13 -2.59
CA LYS A 72 -12.04 14.00 -3.61
C LYS A 72 -12.37 13.26 -4.92
N GLU A 73 -11.54 12.30 -5.34
CA GLU A 73 -11.76 11.55 -6.58
C GLU A 73 -12.85 10.52 -6.38
N VAL A 74 -12.95 9.93 -5.18
CA VAL A 74 -14.08 9.07 -4.80
C VAL A 74 -15.39 9.85 -4.81
N ILE A 75 -15.44 11.03 -4.17
CA ILE A 75 -16.64 11.88 -4.18
C ILE A 75 -17.02 12.32 -5.60
N LYS A 76 -16.02 12.62 -6.44
CA LYS A 76 -16.25 12.96 -7.85
C LYS A 76 -16.85 11.77 -8.61
N ALA A 77 -16.31 10.57 -8.44
CA ALA A 77 -16.86 9.36 -9.04
C ALA A 77 -18.29 9.08 -8.58
N MET A 78 -18.60 9.27 -7.29
CA MET A 78 -19.98 9.16 -6.79
C MET A 78 -20.94 10.12 -7.51
N ALA A 79 -20.49 11.37 -7.76
CA ALA A 79 -21.30 12.34 -8.49
C ALA A 79 -21.46 11.99 -9.97
N GLU A 80 -20.43 11.43 -10.61
CA GLU A 80 -20.44 10.99 -12.01
C GLU A 80 -21.36 9.76 -12.22
N GLU A 81 -21.39 8.85 -11.25
CA GLU A 81 -22.29 7.68 -11.23
C GLU A 81 -23.72 8.00 -10.76
N ALA A 82 -24.05 9.28 -10.60
CA ALA A 82 -25.38 9.75 -10.16
C ALA A 82 -25.85 9.13 -8.82
N VAL A 83 -24.91 8.87 -7.90
CA VAL A 83 -25.20 8.41 -6.54
C VAL A 83 -26.05 9.45 -5.81
N GLU A 84 -27.00 8.99 -5.00
CA GLU A 84 -27.87 9.86 -4.21
C GLU A 84 -27.07 10.83 -3.33
N THR A 85 -27.50 12.10 -3.29
CA THR A 85 -26.82 13.16 -2.53
C THR A 85 -26.64 12.81 -1.05
N GLU A 86 -27.57 12.05 -0.48
CA GLU A 86 -27.52 11.59 0.91
C GLU A 86 -26.32 10.66 1.16
N LEU A 87 -26.08 9.71 0.25
CA LEU A 87 -24.92 8.80 0.32
C LEU A 87 -23.60 9.55 0.07
N ILE A 88 -23.59 10.56 -0.79
CA ILE A 88 -22.41 11.42 -0.98
C ILE A 88 -22.10 12.19 0.31
N LEU A 89 -23.12 12.67 1.02
CA LEU A 89 -22.95 13.35 2.30
C LEU A 89 -22.47 12.38 3.39
N GLU A 90 -22.99 11.15 3.39
CA GLU A 90 -22.54 10.09 4.28
C GLU A 90 -21.06 9.77 4.04
N ALA A 91 -20.63 9.61 2.77
CA ALA A 91 -19.25 9.37 2.41
C ALA A 91 -18.32 10.50 2.89
N LYS A 92 -18.71 11.77 2.71
CA LYS A 92 -17.95 12.91 3.24
C LYS A 92 -17.82 12.85 4.75
N THR A 93 -18.93 12.57 5.43
CA THR A 93 -18.95 12.43 6.90
C THR A 93 -18.05 11.28 7.35
N PHE A 94 -18.06 10.18 6.62
CA PHE A 94 -17.19 9.03 6.85
C PHE A 94 -15.72 9.41 6.64
N PHE A 95 -15.37 10.15 5.58
CA PHE A 95 -14.00 10.60 5.33
C PHE A 95 -13.49 11.63 6.35
N ASP A 96 -14.36 12.38 7.02
CA ASP A 96 -13.97 13.39 8.01
C ASP A 96 -13.92 12.87 9.45
N ASP A 97 -14.45 11.66 9.69
CA ASP A 97 -14.43 11.03 11.01
C ASP A 97 -13.03 10.52 11.37
N HIS A 98 -12.41 11.15 12.38
CA HIS A 98 -11.05 10.81 12.83
C HIS A 98 -10.96 9.39 13.42
N ARG A 99 -12.08 8.80 13.83
CA ARG A 99 -12.10 7.38 14.27
C ARG A 99 -11.77 6.43 13.12
N ARG A 100 -11.83 6.90 11.87
CA ARG A 100 -11.51 6.13 10.67
C ARG A 100 -10.02 6.04 10.37
N MET A 101 -9.15 6.54 11.25
CA MET A 101 -7.71 6.21 11.21
C MET A 101 -7.41 4.75 11.63
N HIS A 102 -8.43 4.01 12.06
CA HIS A 102 -8.34 2.58 12.39
C HIS A 102 -9.13 1.72 11.40
N GLU A 103 -8.75 0.45 11.28
CA GLU A 103 -9.41 -0.52 10.39
C GLU A 103 -10.90 -0.66 10.72
N VAL A 104 -11.75 -0.31 9.76
CA VAL A 104 -13.19 -0.55 9.80
C VAL A 104 -13.63 -1.32 8.56
N ASP A 105 -14.81 -1.95 8.61
CA ASP A 105 -15.41 -2.51 7.40
C ASP A 105 -15.68 -1.39 6.39
N CYS A 106 -15.34 -1.63 5.13
CA CYS A 106 -15.66 -0.69 4.06
C CYS A 106 -17.19 -0.71 3.84
N PRO A 107 -17.86 0.45 3.86
CA PRO A 107 -19.27 0.51 3.48
C PRO A 107 -19.46 -0.03 2.05
N GLY A 108 -20.43 -0.91 1.84
CA GLY A 108 -20.64 -1.57 0.55
C GLY A 108 -20.84 -0.59 -0.61
N TYR A 109 -21.52 0.54 -0.38
CA TYR A 109 -21.69 1.57 -1.40
C TYR A 109 -20.36 2.23 -1.81
N LEU A 110 -19.36 2.28 -0.93
CA LEU A 110 -18.03 2.75 -1.28
C LEU A 110 -17.29 1.69 -2.07
N GLU A 111 -17.44 0.41 -1.75
CA GLU A 111 -16.79 -0.67 -2.51
C GLU A 111 -17.16 -0.62 -3.99
N ASP A 112 -18.46 -0.47 -4.30
CA ASP A 112 -18.96 -0.38 -5.67
C ASP A 112 -18.33 0.80 -6.44
N ILE A 113 -18.22 1.96 -5.78
CA ILE A 113 -17.63 3.16 -6.37
C ILE A 113 -16.12 3.04 -6.54
N LEU A 114 -15.43 2.42 -5.57
CA LEU A 114 -13.98 2.26 -5.60
C LEU A 114 -13.51 1.31 -6.73
N VAL A 115 -14.39 0.47 -7.27
CA VAL A 115 -14.11 -0.32 -8.49
C VAL A 115 -14.03 0.57 -9.73
N ALA A 116 -14.76 1.69 -9.76
CA ALA A 116 -14.74 2.65 -10.87
C ALA A 116 -13.58 3.66 -10.79
N VAL A 117 -12.90 3.75 -9.64
CA VAL A 117 -11.77 4.67 -9.43
C VAL A 117 -10.46 3.92 -9.60
N THR A 118 -9.51 4.51 -10.34
CA THR A 118 -8.15 3.96 -10.42
C THR A 118 -7.40 4.27 -9.12
N PRO A 119 -6.86 3.26 -8.41
CA PRO A 119 -6.09 3.49 -7.19
C PRO A 119 -4.77 4.21 -7.51
N ILE A 120 -4.34 5.05 -6.58
CA ILE A 120 -3.06 5.74 -6.62
C ILE A 120 -1.96 4.73 -6.27
N PRO A 121 -0.93 4.56 -7.13
CA PRO A 121 0.23 3.75 -6.78
C PRO A 121 0.93 4.31 -5.54
N LEU A 122 1.30 3.45 -4.59
CA LEU A 122 1.99 3.90 -3.37
C LEU A 122 3.28 4.67 -3.67
N SER A 123 3.99 4.27 -4.72
CA SER A 123 5.19 4.95 -5.24
C SER A 123 4.95 6.40 -5.68
N SER A 124 3.71 6.77 -5.99
CA SER A 124 3.32 8.14 -6.36
C SER A 124 2.97 9.01 -5.15
N LEU A 125 2.75 8.41 -3.98
CA LEU A 125 2.46 9.11 -2.72
C LEU A 125 3.74 9.39 -1.93
N SER A 126 4.65 8.41 -1.93
CA SER A 126 6.00 8.57 -1.38
C SER A 126 6.86 9.33 -2.38
N GLY A 127 6.95 10.65 -2.27
CA GLY A 127 8.03 11.38 -2.93
C GLY A 127 9.37 10.79 -2.48
N ASN A 128 10.05 10.07 -3.38
CA ASN A 128 11.39 9.51 -3.20
C ASN A 128 11.59 8.61 -1.95
N VAL A 129 10.84 7.53 -1.80
CA VAL A 129 11.25 6.46 -0.86
C VAL A 129 11.51 5.19 -1.68
N TYR A 130 12.77 4.72 -1.61
CA TYR A 130 13.42 3.65 -2.38
C TYR A 130 14.02 4.03 -3.75
N SER A 131 15.00 4.93 -3.75
CA SER A 131 16.25 4.56 -4.41
C SER A 131 16.99 3.62 -3.45
N CYS A 132 16.82 2.31 -3.61
CA CYS A 132 17.88 1.39 -3.21
C CYS A 132 19.08 1.76 -4.07
N GLU A 133 19.88 2.74 -3.64
CA GLU A 133 21.27 2.76 -4.05
C GLU A 133 21.80 1.41 -3.63
N ASN A 134 22.08 0.55 -4.61
CA ASN A 134 22.91 -0.61 -4.39
C ASN A 134 24.19 -0.08 -3.75
N ILE A 135 24.31 -0.22 -2.44
CA ILE A 135 25.59 -0.14 -1.78
C ILE A 135 26.30 -1.42 -2.20
N ASP A 136 26.78 -1.44 -3.44
CA ASP A 136 27.92 -2.28 -3.85
C ASP A 136 29.16 -1.71 -3.15
N GLY A 137 29.12 -1.82 -1.83
CA GLY A 137 30.27 -1.82 -0.96
C GLY A 137 31.01 -3.12 -1.21
N ALA A 138 31.99 -3.02 -2.09
CA ALA A 138 33.15 -3.89 -2.28
C ALA A 138 32.95 -5.20 -3.04
N SER A 139 33.31 -5.19 -4.33
CA SER A 139 34.16 -6.23 -4.94
C SER A 139 34.74 -5.77 -6.29
N LYS A 140 35.84 -5.00 -6.24
CA LYS A 140 36.94 -5.24 -7.19
C LYS A 140 38.20 -5.51 -6.38
N GLU A 141 38.55 -6.78 -6.45
CA GLU A 141 39.67 -7.50 -5.88
C GLU A 141 40.98 -6.71 -5.77
N ARG A 142 41.65 -6.96 -4.66
CA ARG A 142 43.10 -6.85 -4.53
C ARG A 142 43.78 -7.60 -5.67
N THR A 143 44.66 -6.91 -6.38
CA THR A 143 45.88 -7.54 -6.92
C THR A 143 47.08 -6.73 -6.43
N ASN A 144 47.76 -7.20 -5.38
CA ASN A 144 49.15 -6.85 -5.05
C ASN A 144 50.09 -7.65 -5.99
N PRO A 145 51.42 -7.47 -5.97
CA PRO A 145 52.28 -6.27 -5.85
C PRO A 145 53.34 -6.19 -6.99
N GLY A 146 53.90 -4.99 -7.23
CA GLY A 146 55.20 -4.80 -7.89
C GLY A 146 55.21 -4.65 -9.41
N VAL A 147 55.49 -3.43 -9.89
CA VAL A 147 56.66 -3.01 -10.70
C VAL A 147 56.84 -1.50 -10.47
#